data_AF-A0A3A9Y9B8-F1
#
_entry.id   AF-A0A3A9Y9B8-F1
#
_cell.length_a   1.000
_cell.length_b   1.000
_cell.length_c   1.000
_cell.angle_alpha   90.00
_cell.angle_beta   90.00
_cell.angle_gamma   90.00
#
_symmetry.space_group_name_H-M   'P 1'
#
loop_
_entity.id
_entity.type
_entity.pdbx_description
1 polymer ?
#
loop_
_entity_poly.entity_id
_entity_poly.type
_entity_poly.pdbx_seq_one_letter_code
_entity_poly.pdbx_strand_id
1 'polypeptide(L)'
;MHVAVDGAAAGGWEALNHLVEVLIEVDAAGDEVVARSALKLVAGVAGLVARLDRHARQAPWYGPYQEGALRRVGARFSVSTSGPVAMALASMHGDGQIRERAVTAMVGRPCPEVMPFLVLPTGDWVKPVRDRARAGLALLLADDPGGYLPAVLPMALRLDARLRGGFAVTQIRAALLSAADEVWRGLLGSGGRRQRRFVFDIVLAQGWLRLPDYVTCAEADSDVGIRVRAADAACREAVWTRRHDVLRRLARSVRAEVRVVALTGLVRVG
;
A
#
# COMPACT_ATOMS: atom_id res chain seq x y z
N MET A 1 -20.26 -3.15 -9.72
CA MET A 1 -19.03 -2.75 -9.01
C MET A 1 -17.81 -2.62 -9.92
N HIS A 2 -17.32 -3.69 -10.58
CA HIS A 2 -16.13 -3.62 -11.46
C HIS A 2 -16.18 -2.49 -12.50
N VAL A 3 -17.28 -2.39 -13.26
CA VAL A 3 -17.48 -1.32 -14.26
C VAL A 3 -17.38 0.08 -13.64
N ALA A 4 -17.93 0.27 -12.44
CA ALA A 4 -17.88 1.56 -11.74
C ALA A 4 -16.45 1.87 -11.24
N VAL A 5 -15.71 0.86 -10.77
CA VAL A 5 -14.30 0.99 -10.35
C VAL A 5 -13.41 1.36 -11.54
N ASP A 6 -13.52 0.65 -12.65
CA ASP A 6 -12.72 0.90 -13.87
C ASP A 6 -13.05 2.28 -14.47
N GLY A 7 -14.34 2.59 -14.56
CA GLY A 7 -14.83 3.89 -15.00
C GLY A 7 -14.33 5.03 -14.12
N ALA A 8 -14.34 4.87 -12.79
CA ALA A 8 -13.81 5.89 -11.87
C ALA A 8 -12.28 5.97 -11.89
N ALA A 9 -11.58 4.87 -12.13
CA ALA A 9 -10.12 4.83 -12.19
C ALA A 9 -9.56 5.59 -13.41
N ALA A 10 -10.28 5.62 -14.53
CA ALA A 10 -9.87 6.29 -15.77
C ALA A 10 -10.65 7.59 -16.08
N GLY A 11 -11.90 7.70 -15.60
CA GLY A 11 -12.83 8.77 -15.95
C GLY A 11 -12.67 10.06 -15.14
N GLY A 12 -13.60 11.00 -15.30
CA GLY A 12 -13.64 12.28 -14.59
C GLY A 12 -14.37 12.23 -13.25
N TRP A 13 -14.78 13.40 -12.77
CA TRP A 13 -15.53 13.60 -11.53
C TRP A 13 -16.91 12.92 -11.51
N GLU A 14 -17.63 12.86 -12.63
CA GLU A 14 -18.92 12.16 -12.72
C GLU A 14 -18.78 10.66 -12.41
N ALA A 15 -17.72 10.03 -12.90
CA ALA A 15 -17.45 8.62 -12.64
C ALA A 15 -17.12 8.37 -11.16
N LEU A 16 -16.44 9.32 -10.49
CA LEU A 16 -16.20 9.26 -9.05
C LEU A 16 -17.50 9.41 -8.25
N ASN A 17 -18.41 10.31 -8.67
CA ASN A 17 -19.73 10.46 -8.06
C ASN A 17 -20.55 9.16 -8.22
N HIS A 18 -20.57 8.59 -9.42
CA HIS A 18 -21.27 7.33 -9.66
C HIS A 18 -20.73 6.20 -8.77
N LEU A 19 -19.40 6.09 -8.63
CA LEU A 19 -18.81 5.11 -7.71
C LEU A 19 -19.23 5.34 -6.26
N VAL A 20 -19.29 6.60 -5.79
CA VAL A 20 -19.75 6.92 -4.43
C VAL A 20 -21.21 6.48 -4.22
N GLU A 21 -22.10 6.76 -5.17
CA GLU A 21 -23.51 6.34 -5.07
C GLU A 21 -23.63 4.81 -5.06
N VAL A 22 -22.91 4.10 -5.95
CA VAL A 22 -22.87 2.63 -5.96
C VAL A 22 -22.37 2.06 -4.63
N LEU A 23 -21.37 2.68 -4.00
CA LEU A 23 -20.89 2.27 -2.69
C LEU A 23 -21.95 2.49 -1.60
N ILE A 24 -22.68 3.61 -1.64
CA ILE A 24 -23.78 3.88 -0.70
C ILE A 24 -24.91 2.87 -0.86
N GLU A 25 -25.26 2.50 -2.08
CA GLU A 25 -26.26 1.45 -2.35
C GLU A 25 -25.83 0.10 -1.77
N VAL A 26 -24.55 -0.25 -1.92
CA VAL A 26 -23.98 -1.47 -1.31
C VAL A 26 -24.05 -1.44 0.21
N ASP A 27 -23.71 -0.31 0.84
CA ASP A 27 -23.80 -0.15 2.31
C ASP A 27 -25.27 -0.23 2.79
N ALA A 28 -26.19 0.37 2.04
CA ALA A 28 -27.62 0.39 2.35
C ALA A 28 -28.28 -1.00 2.25
N ALA A 29 -27.73 -1.91 1.45
CA ALA A 29 -28.19 -3.29 1.37
C ALA A 29 -27.92 -4.08 2.67
N GLY A 30 -27.02 -3.61 3.53
CA GLY A 30 -26.74 -4.22 4.84
C GLY A 30 -25.92 -5.51 4.80
N ASP A 31 -25.45 -5.94 3.63
CA ASP A 31 -24.58 -7.11 3.48
C ASP A 31 -23.11 -6.71 3.67
N GLU A 32 -22.55 -7.04 4.83
CA GLU A 32 -21.17 -6.70 5.17
C GLU A 32 -20.13 -7.41 4.28
N VAL A 33 -20.41 -8.63 3.80
CA VAL A 33 -19.49 -9.38 2.93
C VAL A 33 -19.40 -8.69 1.57
N VAL A 34 -20.54 -8.26 1.02
CA VAL A 34 -20.60 -7.50 -0.23
C VAL A 34 -19.93 -6.14 -0.06
N ALA A 35 -20.16 -5.45 1.06
CA ALA A 35 -19.53 -4.17 1.37
C ALA A 35 -18.00 -4.27 1.44
N ARG A 36 -17.47 -5.29 2.13
CA ARG A 36 -16.02 -5.55 2.19
C ARG A 36 -15.47 -5.91 0.81
N SER A 37 -16.18 -6.74 0.04
CA SER A 37 -15.77 -7.10 -1.32
C SER A 37 -15.70 -5.89 -2.26
N ALA A 38 -16.67 -4.98 -2.16
CA ALA A 38 -16.67 -3.71 -2.87
C ALA A 38 -15.46 -2.84 -2.49
N LEU A 39 -15.19 -2.69 -1.19
CA LEU A 39 -14.03 -1.95 -0.71
C LEU A 39 -12.72 -2.58 -1.17
N LYS A 40 -12.61 -3.91 -1.17
CA LYS A 40 -11.41 -4.62 -1.65
C LYS A 40 -11.08 -4.25 -3.10
N LEU A 41 -12.09 -4.12 -3.96
CA LEU A 41 -11.91 -3.69 -5.35
C LEU A 41 -11.39 -2.25 -5.45
N VAL A 42 -11.96 -1.32 -4.66
CA VAL A 42 -11.53 0.08 -4.63
C VAL A 42 -10.13 0.21 -4.03
N ALA A 43 -9.90 -0.43 -2.88
CA ALA A 43 -8.63 -0.50 -2.15
C ALA A 43 -7.48 -1.09 -2.98
N GLY A 44 -7.78 -2.07 -3.83
CA GLY A 44 -6.81 -2.67 -4.75
C GLY A 44 -6.19 -1.67 -5.73
N VAL A 45 -6.85 -0.52 -5.94
CA VAL A 45 -6.36 0.57 -6.78
C VAL A 45 -6.06 1.79 -5.91
N ALA A 46 -4.87 1.82 -5.29
CA ALA A 46 -4.39 2.95 -4.47
C ALA A 46 -4.55 4.33 -5.15
N GLY A 47 -4.47 4.36 -6.48
CA GLY A 47 -4.75 5.56 -7.27
C GLY A 47 -6.18 6.07 -7.17
N LEU A 48 -7.14 5.16 -7.19
CA LEU A 48 -8.56 5.47 -7.07
C LEU A 48 -8.89 5.97 -5.67
N VAL A 49 -8.38 5.33 -4.62
CA VAL A 49 -8.54 5.79 -3.22
C VAL A 49 -8.06 7.23 -3.05
N ALA A 50 -6.85 7.55 -3.54
CA ALA A 50 -6.31 8.90 -3.46
C ALA A 50 -7.08 9.94 -4.30
N ARG A 51 -7.76 9.50 -5.38
CA ARG A 51 -8.63 10.35 -6.20
C ARG A 51 -9.96 10.61 -5.52
N LEU A 52 -10.57 9.58 -4.91
CA LEU A 52 -11.79 9.70 -4.13
C LEU A 52 -11.61 10.66 -2.94
N ASP A 53 -10.50 10.56 -2.22
CA ASP A 53 -10.18 11.48 -1.11
C ASP A 53 -10.09 12.93 -1.58
N ARG A 54 -9.39 13.17 -2.70
CA ARG A 54 -9.30 14.52 -3.28
C ARG A 54 -10.68 15.03 -3.69
N HIS A 55 -11.48 14.20 -4.36
CA HIS A 55 -12.83 14.53 -4.81
C HIS A 55 -13.73 14.89 -3.63
N ALA A 56 -13.74 14.06 -2.60
CA ALA A 56 -14.52 14.27 -1.38
C ALA A 56 -14.13 15.56 -0.62
N ARG A 57 -12.84 15.92 -0.62
CA ARG A 57 -12.33 17.13 0.07
C ARG A 57 -12.44 18.41 -0.74
N GLN A 58 -12.49 18.34 -2.07
CA GLN A 58 -12.62 19.50 -2.95
C GLN A 58 -14.07 19.95 -3.15
N ALA A 59 -15.04 19.04 -2.92
CA ALA A 59 -16.47 19.28 -3.03
C ALA A 59 -17.02 20.58 -2.40
N PRO A 60 -16.52 21.08 -1.24
CA PRO A 60 -17.08 22.28 -0.61
C PRO A 60 -16.89 23.57 -1.40
N TRP A 61 -15.93 23.63 -2.34
CA TRP A 61 -15.51 24.87 -2.99
C TRP A 61 -16.04 25.03 -4.43
N TYR A 62 -16.65 23.98 -5.01
CA TYR A 62 -17.05 23.95 -6.43
C TYR A 62 -18.56 23.76 -6.67
N GLY A 63 -19.40 23.88 -5.63
CA GLY A 63 -20.85 24.12 -5.76
C GLY A 63 -21.78 23.04 -5.20
N PRO A 64 -23.10 23.34 -5.11
CA PRO A 64 -24.09 22.56 -4.35
C PRO A 64 -24.35 21.13 -4.87
N TYR A 65 -23.92 20.80 -6.09
CA TYR A 65 -24.14 19.49 -6.71
C TYR A 65 -23.19 18.39 -6.17
N GLN A 66 -22.10 18.76 -5.50
CA GLN A 66 -21.04 17.83 -5.08
C GLN A 66 -21.23 17.28 -3.65
N GLU A 67 -22.19 17.79 -2.89
CA GLU A 67 -22.30 17.53 -1.44
C GLU A 67 -23.29 16.41 -1.06
N GLY A 68 -24.29 16.10 -1.90
CA GLY A 68 -25.45 15.31 -1.48
C GLY A 68 -25.10 13.95 -0.85
N ALA A 69 -24.34 13.13 -1.56
CA ALA A 69 -24.04 11.75 -1.17
C ALA A 69 -23.18 11.68 0.10
N LEU A 70 -22.04 12.37 0.11
CA LEU A 70 -21.11 12.35 1.24
C LEU A 70 -21.67 13.06 2.47
N ARG A 71 -22.46 14.12 2.29
CA ARG A 71 -23.17 14.76 3.41
C ARG A 71 -24.20 13.82 4.04
N ARG A 72 -24.94 13.04 3.24
CA ARG A 72 -25.86 12.01 3.76
C ARG A 72 -25.11 10.95 4.58
N VAL A 73 -23.96 10.49 4.11
CA VAL A 73 -23.09 9.58 4.86
C VAL A 73 -22.66 10.21 6.17
N GLY A 74 -22.15 11.45 6.14
CA GLY A 74 -21.72 12.18 7.34
C GLY A 74 -22.83 12.36 8.38
N ALA A 75 -24.03 12.74 7.94
CA ALA A 75 -25.18 12.97 8.82
C ALA A 75 -25.67 11.69 9.51
N ARG A 76 -25.56 10.53 8.85
CA ARG A 76 -25.98 9.23 9.39
C ARG A 76 -24.83 8.45 10.05
N PHE A 77 -23.60 8.98 9.97
CA PHE A 77 -22.43 8.27 10.44
C PHE A 77 -22.49 8.05 11.94
N SER A 78 -22.23 6.81 12.36
CA SER A 78 -22.17 6.37 13.74
C SER A 78 -20.89 5.57 13.97
N VAL A 79 -20.16 5.93 15.03
CA VAL A 79 -18.90 5.26 15.37
C VAL A 79 -19.15 3.79 15.70
N SER A 80 -20.28 3.43 16.29
CA SER A 80 -20.57 2.07 16.74
C SER A 80 -21.28 1.20 15.70
N THR A 81 -22.13 1.79 14.85
CA THR A 81 -23.06 1.02 14.01
C THR A 81 -22.80 1.15 12.51
N SER A 82 -22.06 2.16 12.04
CA SER A 82 -21.79 2.29 10.61
C SER A 82 -20.90 1.17 10.10
N GLY A 83 -21.25 0.68 8.91
CA GLY A 83 -20.52 -0.37 8.18
C GLY A 83 -19.21 0.14 7.56
N PRO A 84 -18.40 -0.77 7.00
CA PRO A 84 -17.06 -0.47 6.53
C PRO A 84 -17.06 0.54 5.36
N VAL A 85 -18.07 0.53 4.49
CA VAL A 85 -18.16 1.51 3.39
C VAL A 85 -18.44 2.91 3.93
N ALA A 86 -19.40 3.04 4.85
CA ALA A 86 -19.65 4.31 5.52
C ALA A 86 -18.41 4.82 6.27
N MET A 87 -17.63 3.95 6.92
CA MET A 87 -16.35 4.34 7.55
C MET A 87 -15.35 4.89 6.52
N ALA A 88 -15.15 4.18 5.40
CA ALA A 88 -14.22 4.60 4.35
C ALA A 88 -14.63 5.96 3.76
N LEU A 89 -15.91 6.13 3.39
CA LEU A 89 -16.43 7.38 2.82
C LEU A 89 -16.38 8.54 3.84
N ALA A 90 -16.79 8.32 5.09
CA ALA A 90 -16.74 9.33 6.14
C ALA A 90 -15.31 9.78 6.47
N SER A 91 -14.31 8.90 6.32
CA SER A 91 -12.90 9.25 6.53
C SER A 91 -12.35 10.29 5.54
N MET A 92 -13.07 10.49 4.42
CA MET A 92 -12.72 11.45 3.36
C MET A 92 -13.61 12.71 3.39
N HIS A 93 -14.56 12.80 4.32
CA HIS A 93 -15.53 13.89 4.40
C HIS A 93 -14.86 15.26 4.58
N GLY A 94 -15.49 16.35 4.12
CA GLY A 94 -14.95 17.72 4.24
C GLY A 94 -14.81 18.20 5.70
N ASP A 95 -15.76 17.82 6.54
CA ASP A 95 -15.74 18.09 8.00
C ASP A 95 -14.75 17.18 8.74
N GLY A 96 -13.82 17.79 9.48
CA GLY A 96 -12.82 17.11 10.29
C GLY A 96 -13.37 16.31 11.46
N GLN A 97 -14.51 16.71 12.04
CA GLN A 97 -15.15 15.96 13.14
C GLN A 97 -15.69 14.61 12.64
N ILE A 98 -16.31 14.61 11.46
CA ILE A 98 -16.78 13.39 10.80
C ILE A 98 -15.59 12.48 10.47
N ARG A 99 -14.50 13.04 9.93
CA ARG A 99 -13.28 12.25 9.66
C ARG A 99 -12.70 11.63 10.93
N GLU A 100 -12.63 12.36 12.03
CA GLU A 100 -12.11 11.85 13.30
C GLU A 100 -12.94 10.69 13.84
N ARG A 101 -14.28 10.83 13.77
CA ARG A 101 -15.21 9.75 14.12
C ARG A 101 -15.03 8.54 13.21
N ALA A 102 -14.81 8.74 11.92
CA ALA A 102 -14.54 7.65 10.99
C ALA A 102 -13.25 6.92 11.33
N VAL A 103 -12.16 7.65 11.58
CA VAL A 103 -10.87 7.09 12.03
C VAL A 103 -11.05 6.31 13.34
N THR A 104 -11.85 6.82 14.27
CA THR A 104 -12.21 6.11 15.51
C THR A 104 -12.85 4.75 15.22
N ALA A 105 -13.81 4.70 14.31
CA ALA A 105 -14.48 3.46 13.94
C ALA A 105 -13.52 2.48 13.24
N MET A 106 -12.71 2.97 12.29
CA MET A 106 -11.74 2.13 11.56
C MET A 106 -10.71 1.49 12.49
N VAL A 107 -10.23 2.21 13.49
CA VAL A 107 -9.27 1.68 14.49
C VAL A 107 -9.96 0.75 15.49
N GLY A 108 -11.20 1.02 15.87
CA GLY A 108 -11.95 0.18 16.79
C GLY A 108 -12.52 -1.11 16.19
N ARG A 109 -12.69 -1.15 14.86
CA ARG A 109 -13.16 -2.32 14.10
C ARG A 109 -12.31 -2.48 12.84
N PRO A 110 -11.03 -2.86 12.99
CA PRO A 110 -10.12 -2.91 11.86
C PRO A 110 -10.46 -4.08 10.93
N CYS A 111 -10.42 -3.80 9.63
CA CYS A 111 -10.40 -4.82 8.58
C CYS A 111 -9.48 -4.38 7.43
N PRO A 112 -8.78 -5.31 6.74
CA PRO A 112 -7.81 -4.98 5.71
C PRO A 112 -8.36 -4.08 4.59
N GLU A 113 -9.62 -4.26 4.19
CA GLU A 113 -10.25 -3.54 3.08
C GLU A 113 -10.43 -2.04 3.36
N VAL A 114 -10.51 -1.66 4.64
CA VAL A 114 -10.68 -0.27 5.09
C VAL A 114 -9.33 0.42 5.36
N MET A 115 -8.28 -0.35 5.65
CA MET A 115 -6.98 0.21 6.05
C MET A 115 -6.31 1.14 5.03
N PRO A 116 -6.44 0.95 3.69
CA PRO A 116 -5.97 1.94 2.72
C PRO A 116 -6.53 3.34 2.93
N PHE A 117 -7.77 3.44 3.41
CA PHE A 117 -8.44 4.71 3.72
C PHE A 117 -7.91 5.32 5.02
N LEU A 118 -7.53 4.50 6.02
CA LEU A 118 -6.87 4.95 7.26
C LEU A 118 -5.48 5.56 7.00
N VAL A 119 -4.78 5.16 5.94
CA VAL A 119 -3.46 5.73 5.61
C VAL A 119 -3.57 7.22 5.24
N LEU A 120 -4.64 7.63 4.55
CA LEU A 120 -4.85 9.03 4.12
C LEU A 120 -4.81 10.04 5.29
N PRO A 121 -5.60 9.87 6.37
CA PRO A 121 -5.62 10.83 7.48
C PRO A 121 -4.31 10.87 8.28
N THR A 122 -3.35 9.95 8.10
CA THR A 122 -2.03 10.07 8.75
C THR A 122 -1.24 11.32 8.32
N GLY A 123 -1.64 11.95 7.21
CA GLY A 123 -1.16 13.24 6.73
C GLY A 123 -2.17 14.39 6.82
N ASP A 124 -3.31 14.21 7.51
CA ASP A 124 -4.41 15.20 7.54
C ASP A 124 -3.93 16.57 8.06
N TRP A 125 -4.60 17.66 7.68
CA TRP A 125 -4.31 18.98 8.25
C TRP A 125 -4.86 19.12 9.67
N VAL A 126 -6.00 18.49 9.97
CA VAL A 126 -6.65 18.49 11.30
C VAL A 126 -5.82 17.62 12.24
N LYS A 127 -5.24 18.23 13.28
CA LYS A 127 -4.35 17.55 14.23
C LYS A 127 -5.02 16.36 14.93
N PRO A 128 -6.24 16.47 15.50
CA PRO A 128 -6.93 15.32 16.10
C PRO A 128 -7.09 14.12 15.18
N VAL A 129 -7.60 14.33 13.96
CA VAL A 129 -7.74 13.30 12.92
C VAL A 129 -6.40 12.62 12.64
N ARG A 130 -5.36 13.43 12.44
CA ARG A 130 -4.03 12.95 12.11
C ARG A 130 -3.40 12.14 13.22
N ASP A 131 -3.40 12.66 14.44
CA ASP A 131 -2.74 12.01 15.57
C ASP A 131 -3.44 10.68 15.89
N ARG A 132 -4.77 10.64 15.77
CA ARG A 132 -5.55 9.41 15.95
C ARG A 132 -5.27 8.36 14.86
N ALA A 133 -5.21 8.78 13.60
CA ALA A 133 -4.90 7.87 12.49
C ALA A 133 -3.47 7.31 12.61
N ARG A 134 -2.51 8.14 13.04
CA ARG A 134 -1.12 7.74 13.26
C ARG A 134 -0.98 6.71 14.38
N ALA A 135 -1.62 6.97 15.52
CA ALA A 135 -1.63 6.04 16.65
C ALA A 135 -2.29 4.71 16.26
N GLY A 136 -3.44 4.77 15.59
CA GLY A 136 -4.14 3.58 15.11
C GLY A 136 -3.32 2.75 14.13
N LEU A 137 -2.72 3.38 13.12
CA LEU A 137 -1.88 2.67 12.14
C LEU A 137 -0.66 2.02 12.80
N ALA A 138 -0.02 2.71 13.75
CA ALA A 138 1.15 2.17 14.46
C ALA A 138 0.78 0.93 15.29
N LEU A 139 -0.31 0.98 16.05
CA LEU A 139 -0.78 -0.15 16.86
C LEU A 139 -1.17 -1.34 15.99
N LEU A 140 -1.97 -1.11 14.94
CA LEU A 140 -2.41 -2.17 14.03
C LEU A 140 -1.23 -2.92 13.39
N LEU A 141 -0.21 -2.18 12.95
CA LEU A 141 0.97 -2.76 12.33
C LEU A 141 1.91 -3.44 13.34
N ALA A 142 1.89 -3.04 14.60
CA ALA A 142 2.62 -3.70 15.66
C ALA A 142 1.95 -5.01 16.09
N ASP A 143 0.62 -5.02 16.18
CA ASP A 143 -0.17 -6.16 16.66
C ASP A 143 -0.30 -7.26 15.60
N ASP A 144 -0.58 -6.91 14.35
CA ASP A 144 -0.72 -7.86 13.24
C ASP A 144 -0.11 -7.32 11.93
N PRO A 145 1.24 -7.35 11.81
CA PRO A 145 1.90 -6.95 10.58
C PRO A 145 1.47 -7.81 9.39
N GLY A 146 1.18 -9.10 9.59
CA GLY A 146 0.81 -10.03 8.52
C GLY A 146 -0.52 -9.69 7.85
N GLY A 147 -1.53 -9.35 8.65
CA GLY A 147 -2.86 -8.97 8.16
C GLY A 147 -2.90 -7.60 7.51
N TYR A 148 -2.16 -6.63 8.05
CA TYR A 148 -2.32 -5.22 7.65
C TYR A 148 -1.26 -4.67 6.69
N LEU A 149 -0.01 -5.17 6.70
CA LEU A 149 1.03 -4.68 5.79
C LEU A 149 0.64 -4.76 4.31
N PRO A 150 0.08 -5.88 3.79
CA PRO A 150 -0.32 -5.96 2.39
C PRO A 150 -1.38 -4.92 2.02
N ALA A 151 -2.28 -4.59 2.95
CA ALA A 151 -3.34 -3.63 2.72
C ALA A 151 -2.82 -2.18 2.69
N VAL A 152 -1.95 -1.78 3.62
CA VAL A 152 -1.55 -0.37 3.76
C VAL A 152 -0.37 0.02 2.86
N LEU A 153 0.52 -0.93 2.53
CA LEU A 153 1.75 -0.67 1.78
C LEU A 153 1.54 0.04 0.44
N PRO A 154 0.57 -0.36 -0.42
CA PRO A 154 0.32 0.32 -1.68
C PRO A 154 -0.01 1.81 -1.49
N MET A 155 -0.85 2.12 -0.48
CA MET A 155 -1.27 3.48 -0.19
C MET A 155 -0.16 4.32 0.45
N ALA A 156 0.59 3.78 1.40
CA ALA A 156 1.67 4.51 2.04
C ALA A 156 2.76 4.90 1.03
N LEU A 157 3.19 3.97 0.17
CA LEU A 157 4.15 4.28 -0.89
C LEU A 157 3.61 5.34 -1.85
N ARG A 158 2.31 5.33 -2.15
CA ARG A 158 1.69 6.36 -2.99
C ARG A 158 1.77 7.75 -2.35
N LEU A 159 1.57 7.83 -1.03
CA LEU A 159 1.55 9.10 -0.29
C LEU A 159 2.94 9.58 0.14
N ASP A 160 3.96 8.73 0.08
CA ASP A 160 5.33 9.01 0.53
C ASP A 160 5.89 10.36 0.07
N ALA A 161 5.67 10.71 -1.20
CA ALA A 161 6.15 11.97 -1.78
C ALA A 161 5.32 13.21 -1.39
N ARG A 162 4.22 13.05 -0.65
CA ARG A 162 3.38 14.16 -0.19
C ARG A 162 3.89 14.71 1.13
N LEU A 163 3.62 16.00 1.37
CA LEU A 163 3.85 16.63 2.66
C LEU A 163 3.19 15.79 3.78
N ARG A 164 3.98 15.40 4.79
CA ARG A 164 3.58 14.54 5.93
C ARG A 164 3.27 13.06 5.60
N GLY A 165 3.55 12.61 4.38
CA GLY A 165 3.36 11.21 3.96
C GLY A 165 4.36 10.21 4.55
N GLY A 166 5.52 10.69 5.01
CA GLY A 166 6.61 9.83 5.50
C GLY A 166 6.28 8.98 6.73
N PHE A 167 5.32 9.41 7.58
CA PHE A 167 4.97 8.67 8.80
C PHE A 167 4.55 7.22 8.50
N ALA A 168 3.63 7.03 7.54
CA ALA A 168 3.11 5.71 7.23
C ALA A 168 4.22 4.77 6.71
N VAL A 169 5.13 5.30 5.89
CA VAL A 169 6.29 4.54 5.38
C VAL A 169 7.25 4.16 6.51
N THR A 170 7.49 5.05 7.47
CA THR A 170 8.27 4.74 8.68
C THR A 170 7.63 3.61 9.50
N GLN A 171 6.32 3.65 9.73
CA GLN A 171 5.64 2.59 10.49
C GLN A 171 5.67 1.24 9.75
N ILE A 172 5.46 1.25 8.44
CA ILE A 172 5.57 0.04 7.62
C ILE A 172 6.98 -0.54 7.66
N ARG A 173 8.02 0.31 7.62
CA ARG A 173 9.40 -0.15 7.75
C ARG A 173 9.62 -0.82 9.11
N ALA A 174 9.17 -0.20 10.20
CA ALA A 174 9.29 -0.78 11.53
C ALA A 174 8.54 -2.12 11.67
N ALA A 175 7.34 -2.20 11.11
CA ALA A 175 6.54 -3.41 11.09
C ALA A 175 7.16 -4.52 10.25
N LEU A 176 7.71 -4.20 9.07
CA LEU A 176 8.48 -5.17 8.27
C LEU A 176 9.70 -5.70 9.01
N LEU A 177 10.43 -4.83 9.72
CA LEU A 177 11.59 -5.20 10.54
C LEU A 177 11.25 -6.17 11.68
N SER A 178 9.99 -6.18 12.11
CA SER A 178 9.49 -7.01 13.21
C SER A 178 8.62 -8.18 12.73
N ALA A 179 8.35 -8.28 11.42
CA ALA A 179 7.46 -9.27 10.85
C ALA A 179 8.17 -10.61 10.65
N ALA A 180 7.37 -11.69 10.68
CA ALA A 180 7.85 -13.03 10.32
C ALA A 180 8.25 -13.13 8.83
N ASP A 181 9.08 -14.12 8.52
CA ASP A 181 9.64 -14.33 7.19
C ASP A 181 8.58 -14.47 6.10
N GLU A 182 7.49 -15.16 6.42
CA GLU A 182 6.38 -15.42 5.52
C GLU A 182 5.74 -14.12 5.02
N VAL A 183 5.71 -13.09 5.86
CA VAL A 183 5.06 -11.80 5.56
C VAL A 183 5.86 -11.05 4.50
N TRP A 184 7.15 -10.83 4.72
CA TRP A 184 7.97 -10.09 3.75
C TRP A 184 8.23 -10.91 2.49
N ARG A 185 8.31 -12.25 2.57
CA ARG A 185 8.38 -13.13 1.39
C ARG A 185 7.11 -13.06 0.55
N GLY A 186 5.94 -13.04 1.18
CA GLY A 186 4.65 -12.86 0.51
C GLY A 186 4.58 -11.55 -0.27
N LEU A 187 5.05 -10.45 0.33
CA LEU A 187 5.12 -9.14 -0.32
C LEU A 187 6.12 -9.08 -1.47
N LEU A 188 7.26 -9.77 -1.36
CA LEU A 188 8.22 -9.92 -2.47
C LEU A 188 7.66 -10.75 -3.62
N GLY A 189 6.84 -11.77 -3.34
CA GLY A 189 6.28 -12.66 -4.35
C GLY A 189 5.09 -12.07 -5.10
N SER A 190 4.18 -11.41 -4.38
CA SER A 190 2.86 -11.00 -4.92
C SER A 190 2.66 -9.49 -5.04
N GLY A 191 3.57 -8.68 -4.49
CA GLY A 191 3.40 -7.23 -4.45
C GLY A 191 3.49 -6.56 -5.83
N GLY A 192 2.98 -5.33 -5.93
CA GLY A 192 3.24 -4.48 -7.10
C GLY A 192 4.72 -4.08 -7.19
N ARG A 193 5.20 -3.66 -8.37
CA ARG A 193 6.61 -3.32 -8.63
C ARG A 193 7.27 -2.46 -7.53
N ARG A 194 6.60 -1.37 -7.13
CA ARG A 194 7.13 -0.44 -6.11
C ARG A 194 7.19 -1.06 -4.71
N GLN A 195 6.20 -1.90 -4.39
CA GLN A 195 6.13 -2.61 -3.11
C GLN A 195 7.26 -3.62 -3.00
N ARG A 196 7.43 -4.45 -4.05
CA ARG A 196 8.51 -5.44 -4.14
C ARG A 196 9.87 -4.78 -4.01
N ARG A 197 10.11 -3.66 -4.70
CA ARG A 197 11.37 -2.90 -4.57
C ARG A 197 11.60 -2.40 -3.14
N PHE A 198 10.58 -1.82 -2.52
CA PHE A 198 10.67 -1.30 -1.16
C PHE A 198 11.00 -2.40 -0.14
N VAL A 199 10.31 -3.53 -0.21
CA VAL A 199 10.60 -4.69 0.65
C VAL A 199 11.98 -5.26 0.34
N PHE A 200 12.33 -5.39 -0.94
CA PHE A 200 13.64 -5.89 -1.36
C PHE A 200 14.80 -5.06 -0.78
N ASP A 201 14.64 -3.74 -0.74
CA ASP A 201 15.65 -2.84 -0.18
C ASP A 201 15.83 -3.02 1.33
N ILE A 202 14.75 -3.32 2.05
CA ILE A 202 14.81 -3.63 3.48
C ILE A 202 15.52 -4.97 3.69
N VAL A 203 15.07 -6.04 3.04
CA VAL A 203 15.65 -7.38 3.27
C VAL A 203 17.11 -7.46 2.81
N LEU A 204 17.47 -6.70 1.77
CA LEU A 204 18.85 -6.57 1.32
C LEU A 204 19.71 -5.86 2.37
N ALA A 205 19.23 -4.73 2.90
CA ALA A 205 19.96 -3.98 3.93
C ALA A 205 20.12 -4.75 5.24
N GLN A 206 19.16 -5.61 5.59
CA GLN A 206 19.22 -6.45 6.78
C GLN A 206 19.97 -7.78 6.57
N GLY A 207 20.33 -8.13 5.32
CA GLY A 207 21.01 -9.39 5.01
C GLY A 207 20.16 -10.63 5.29
N TRP A 208 18.84 -10.53 5.18
CA TRP A 208 17.93 -11.65 5.48
C TRP A 208 17.89 -12.72 4.40
N LEU A 209 18.20 -12.35 3.15
CA LEU A 209 18.32 -13.29 2.05
C LEU A 209 19.70 -13.95 2.04
N ARG A 210 19.75 -15.22 1.64
CA ARG A 210 20.99 -15.97 1.45
C ARG A 210 21.43 -15.91 -0.01
N LEU A 211 22.67 -16.28 -0.29
CA LEU A 211 23.21 -16.34 -1.65
C LEU A 211 22.29 -17.03 -2.67
N PRO A 212 21.67 -18.21 -2.40
CA PRO A 212 20.75 -18.84 -3.34
C PRO A 212 19.51 -17.99 -3.66
N ASP A 213 19.01 -17.23 -2.68
CA ASP A 213 17.87 -16.35 -2.85
C ASP A 213 18.24 -15.17 -3.77
N TYR A 214 19.42 -14.56 -3.55
CA TYR A 214 19.91 -13.49 -4.41
C TYR A 214 20.14 -13.97 -5.85
N VAL A 215 20.69 -15.16 -6.05
CA VAL A 215 20.85 -15.76 -7.39
C VAL A 215 19.48 -15.98 -8.05
N THR A 216 18.53 -16.55 -7.32
CA THR A 216 17.16 -16.78 -7.83
C THR A 216 16.49 -15.47 -8.24
N CYS A 217 16.56 -14.43 -7.40
CA CYS A 217 16.06 -13.10 -7.72
C CYS A 217 16.78 -12.50 -8.94
N ALA A 218 18.10 -12.62 -9.02
CA ALA A 218 18.87 -12.10 -10.16
C ALA A 218 18.43 -12.73 -11.49
N GLU A 219 18.11 -14.02 -11.50
CA GLU A 219 17.76 -14.75 -12.72
C GLU A 219 16.29 -14.58 -13.12
N ALA A 220 15.37 -14.68 -12.16
CA ALA A 220 13.95 -14.88 -12.45
C ALA A 220 13.07 -13.66 -12.19
N ASP A 221 13.51 -12.67 -11.40
CA ASP A 221 12.65 -11.56 -11.01
C ASP A 221 12.16 -10.76 -12.23
N SER A 222 10.88 -10.38 -12.24
CA SER A 222 10.29 -9.58 -13.32
C SER A 222 10.77 -8.12 -13.31
N ASP A 223 11.22 -7.60 -12.18
CA ASP A 223 11.73 -6.24 -12.02
C ASP A 223 13.25 -6.17 -12.25
N VAL A 224 13.65 -5.41 -13.27
CA VAL A 224 15.07 -5.18 -13.64
C VAL A 224 15.89 -4.64 -12.45
N GLY A 225 15.32 -3.72 -11.65
CA GLY A 225 16.02 -3.11 -10.53
C GLY A 225 16.25 -4.07 -9.37
N ILE A 226 15.31 -4.98 -9.12
CA ILE A 226 15.53 -6.08 -8.17
C ILE A 226 16.60 -7.03 -8.70
N ARG A 227 16.55 -7.43 -9.98
CA ARG A 227 17.56 -8.30 -10.58
C ARG A 227 18.98 -7.76 -10.44
N VAL A 228 19.19 -6.48 -10.78
CA VAL A 228 20.51 -5.83 -10.70
C VAL A 228 21.03 -5.83 -9.26
N ARG A 229 20.19 -5.44 -8.29
CA ARG A 229 20.61 -5.37 -6.88
C ARG A 229 20.85 -6.76 -6.28
N ALA A 230 20.05 -7.75 -6.66
CA ALA A 230 20.27 -9.14 -6.28
C ALA A 230 21.56 -9.70 -6.89
N ALA A 231 21.85 -9.40 -8.17
CA ALA A 231 23.08 -9.80 -8.83
C ALA A 231 24.31 -9.16 -8.16
N ASP A 232 24.25 -7.87 -7.81
CA ASP A 232 25.33 -7.18 -7.10
C ASP A 232 25.57 -7.80 -5.72
N ALA A 233 24.52 -8.05 -4.94
CA ALA A 233 24.62 -8.73 -3.65
C ALA A 233 25.23 -10.13 -3.77
N ALA A 234 24.71 -10.95 -4.68
CA ALA A 234 25.23 -12.30 -4.94
C ALA A 234 26.69 -12.28 -5.39
N CYS A 235 27.07 -11.36 -6.28
CA CYS A 235 28.44 -11.25 -6.77
C CYS A 235 29.40 -10.77 -5.69
N ARG A 236 29.01 -9.80 -4.84
CA ARG A 236 29.83 -9.35 -3.71
C ARG A 236 30.09 -10.48 -2.72
N GLU A 237 29.04 -11.22 -2.35
CA GLU A 237 29.17 -12.38 -1.46
C GLU A 237 30.02 -13.48 -2.12
N ALA A 238 29.81 -13.77 -3.40
CA ALA A 238 30.57 -14.78 -4.12
C ALA A 238 32.06 -14.41 -4.29
N VAL A 239 32.39 -13.14 -4.50
CA VAL A 239 33.78 -12.65 -4.51
C VAL A 239 34.41 -12.86 -3.14
N TRP A 240 33.73 -12.43 -2.07
CA TRP A 240 34.22 -12.58 -0.69
C TRP A 240 34.44 -14.04 -0.29
N THR A 241 33.51 -14.92 -0.69
CA THR A 241 33.53 -16.35 -0.35
C THR A 241 34.21 -17.23 -1.41
N ARG A 242 34.83 -16.62 -2.44
CA ARG A 242 35.50 -17.29 -3.57
C ARG A 242 34.63 -18.33 -4.32
N ARG A 243 33.34 -18.06 -4.44
CA ARG A 243 32.36 -18.89 -5.16
C ARG A 243 32.35 -18.58 -6.66
N HIS A 244 33.42 -18.96 -7.35
CA HIS A 244 33.59 -18.69 -8.79
C HIS A 244 32.51 -19.36 -9.65
N ASP A 245 31.92 -20.47 -9.19
CA ASP A 245 30.79 -21.15 -9.81
C ASP A 245 29.59 -20.21 -9.97
N VAL A 246 29.26 -19.44 -8.93
CA VAL A 246 28.14 -18.49 -8.93
C VAL A 246 28.42 -17.33 -9.88
N LEU A 247 29.63 -16.76 -9.85
CA LEU A 247 30.03 -15.67 -10.74
C LEU A 247 29.96 -16.10 -12.22
N ARG A 248 30.47 -17.29 -12.55
CA ARG A 248 30.40 -17.84 -13.92
C ARG A 248 28.96 -18.13 -14.35
N ARG A 249 28.12 -18.62 -13.45
CA ARG A 249 26.69 -18.83 -13.72
C ARG A 249 26.01 -17.52 -14.10
N LEU A 250 26.14 -16.48 -13.25
CA LEU A 250 25.52 -15.18 -13.49
C LEU A 250 26.12 -14.47 -14.72
N ALA A 251 27.40 -14.66 -15.03
CA ALA A 251 28.03 -14.14 -16.24
C ALA A 251 27.51 -14.78 -17.54
N ARG A 252 26.87 -15.95 -17.46
CA ARG A 252 26.18 -16.60 -18.59
C ARG A 252 24.70 -16.22 -18.68
N SER A 253 24.20 -15.37 -17.78
CA SER A 253 22.81 -14.94 -17.80
C SER A 253 22.46 -14.31 -19.15
N VAL A 254 21.27 -14.62 -19.67
CA VAL A 254 20.72 -13.97 -20.86
C VAL A 254 20.42 -12.49 -20.61
N ARG A 255 20.23 -12.12 -19.34
CA ARG A 255 19.95 -10.75 -18.88
C ARG A 255 21.26 -9.97 -18.83
N ALA A 256 21.41 -8.99 -19.73
CA ALA A 256 22.65 -8.23 -19.89
C ALA A 256 23.06 -7.51 -18.59
N GLU A 257 22.08 -6.96 -17.86
CA GLU A 257 22.29 -6.24 -16.61
C GLU A 257 22.85 -7.13 -15.49
N VAL A 258 22.48 -8.42 -15.46
CA VAL A 258 23.02 -9.40 -14.51
C VAL A 258 24.42 -9.84 -14.94
N ARG A 259 24.59 -10.10 -16.24
CA ARG A 259 25.85 -10.54 -16.84
C ARG A 259 26.98 -9.54 -16.61
N VAL A 260 26.73 -8.24 -16.80
CA VAL A 260 27.74 -7.17 -16.61
C VAL A 260 28.24 -7.13 -15.16
N VAL A 261 27.34 -7.23 -14.19
CA VAL A 261 27.70 -7.24 -12.77
C VAL A 261 28.57 -8.45 -12.43
N ALA A 262 28.20 -9.63 -12.94
CA ALA A 262 28.94 -10.86 -12.71
C ALA A 262 30.32 -10.89 -13.38
N LEU A 263 30.45 -10.38 -14.61
CA LEU A 263 31.74 -10.22 -15.27
C LEU A 263 32.66 -9.29 -14.48
N THR A 264 32.12 -8.20 -13.93
CA THR A 264 32.86 -7.31 -13.03
C THR A 264 33.32 -8.05 -11.77
N GLY A 265 32.48 -8.94 -11.22
CA GLY A 265 32.84 -9.82 -10.12
C GLY A 265 33.98 -10.78 -10.47
N LEU A 266 33.96 -11.39 -11.66
CA LEU A 266 35.03 -12.26 -12.15
C LEU A 266 36.37 -11.53 -12.24
N VAL A 267 36.40 -10.33 -12.82
CA VAL A 267 37.62 -9.51 -12.91
C VAL A 267 38.24 -9.24 -11.53
N ARG A 268 37.43 -9.16 -10.47
CA ARG A 268 37.92 -8.93 -9.09
C ARG A 268 38.55 -10.16 -8.44
N VAL A 269 38.28 -11.37 -8.94
CA VAL A 269 38.84 -12.62 -8.41
C VAL A 269 39.99 -13.18 -9.24
N GLY A 270 40.30 -12.58 -10.41
CA GLY A 270 41.35 -13.00 -11.34
C GLY A 270 40.85 -13.97 -12.41
#